data_AF-A0AA37IAL0-F1
#
_entry.id   AF-A0AA37IAL0-F1
#
_cell.length_a   1.000
_cell.length_b   1.000
_cell.length_c   1.000
_cell.angle_alpha   90.00
_cell.angle_beta   90.00
_cell.angle_gamma   90.00
#
_symmetry.space_group_name_H-M   'P 1'
#
loop_
_entity.id
_entity.type
_entity.pdbx_description
1 polymer ?
#
loop_
_entity_poly.entity_id
_entity_poly.type
_entity_poly.pdbx_seq_one_letter_code
_entity_poly.pdbx_strand_id
1 'polypeptide(L)'
;MEAALALIDAKGYANFSLRDVARELGVYPTAIYWYVTSRDELLVEVITRALGDLIPGPLPAGRWRDWLKELFHRYRRAVARHPNVAPLLGSQIISNASMNPVMVEAVLRTLLSAGFKSEELIHVYNTVITAMVGFVTLEFAGHGADERDEWEDRLRVRFEELDRDEFPLLTENMTRMSNQAFIVRWKGGTNRALEQSFDRYIDVVLDGLQRQLAGDAETQKQ
;
A
#
# COMPACT_ATOMS: atom_id res chain seq x y z
N MET A 1 14.55 14.68 -6.88
CA MET A 1 13.57 13.82 -6.19
C MET A 1 12.28 14.55 -5.92
N GLU A 2 12.30 15.66 -5.18
CA GLU A 2 11.08 16.43 -4.83
C GLU A 2 10.28 16.87 -6.06
N ALA A 3 10.94 17.44 -7.08
CA ALA A 3 10.29 17.78 -8.34
C ALA A 3 9.64 16.56 -9.04
N ALA A 4 10.28 15.38 -8.97
CA ALA A 4 9.73 14.17 -9.57
C ALA A 4 8.51 13.66 -8.81
N LEU A 5 8.54 13.69 -7.48
CA LEU A 5 7.40 13.33 -6.62
C LEU A 5 6.22 14.28 -6.87
N ALA A 6 6.46 15.60 -6.90
CA ALA A 6 5.43 16.59 -7.20
C ALA A 6 4.78 16.39 -8.58
N LEU A 7 5.59 16.06 -9.59
CA LEU A 7 5.09 15.71 -10.92
C LEU A 7 4.23 14.43 -10.90
N ILE A 8 4.66 13.39 -10.16
CA ILE A 8 3.87 12.16 -10.04
C ILE A 8 2.54 12.42 -9.30
N ASP A 9 2.55 13.23 -8.25
CA ASP A 9 1.33 13.64 -7.54
C ASP A 9 0.37 14.45 -8.43
N ALA A 10 0.91 15.31 -9.30
CA ALA A 10 0.11 16.17 -10.17
C ALA A 10 -0.53 15.43 -11.35
N LYS A 11 0.25 14.63 -12.10
CA LYS A 11 -0.19 14.04 -13.38
C LYS A 11 -0.20 12.51 -13.42
N GLY A 12 0.16 11.87 -12.31
CA GLY A 12 0.23 10.41 -12.21
C GLY A 12 1.53 9.83 -12.79
N TYR A 13 1.88 8.64 -12.32
CA TYR A 13 3.07 7.92 -12.74
C TYR A 13 3.10 7.58 -14.24
N ALA A 14 1.96 7.22 -14.84
CA ALA A 14 1.90 6.83 -16.25
C ALA A 14 2.34 7.96 -17.19
N ASN A 15 2.06 9.22 -16.82
CA ASN A 15 2.37 10.41 -17.61
C ASN A 15 3.73 11.04 -17.24
N PHE A 16 4.52 10.40 -16.38
CA PHE A 16 5.79 10.93 -15.86
C PHE A 16 7.02 10.55 -16.71
N SER A 17 7.85 11.54 -17.05
CA SER A 17 9.13 11.34 -17.74
C SER A 17 10.30 12.15 -17.14
N LEU A 18 11.54 11.72 -17.38
CA LEU A 18 12.76 12.46 -16.98
C LEU A 18 12.85 13.84 -17.64
N ARG A 19 12.27 14.01 -18.83
CA ARG A 19 12.22 15.30 -19.53
C ARG A 19 11.33 16.30 -18.79
N ASP A 20 10.26 15.82 -18.14
CA ASP A 20 9.40 16.69 -17.34
C ASP A 20 10.12 17.15 -16.09
N VAL A 21 10.91 16.28 -15.45
CA VAL A 21 11.76 16.67 -14.32
C VAL A 21 12.77 17.72 -14.73
N ALA A 22 13.43 17.55 -15.87
CA ALA A 22 14.37 18.54 -16.39
C ALA A 22 13.71 19.90 -16.65
N ARG A 23 12.51 19.88 -17.25
CA ARG A 23 11.71 21.07 -17.51
C ARG A 23 11.32 21.78 -16.21
N GLU A 24 10.82 21.03 -15.24
CA GLU A 24 10.42 21.55 -13.92
C GLU A 24 11.61 22.19 -13.19
N LEU A 25 12.80 21.62 -13.32
CA LEU A 25 14.03 22.13 -12.71
C LEU A 25 14.72 23.23 -13.55
N GLY A 26 14.21 23.58 -14.73
CA GLY A 26 14.82 24.58 -15.62
C GLY A 26 16.19 24.17 -16.19
N VAL A 27 16.46 22.87 -16.31
CA VAL A 27 17.73 22.33 -16.81
C VAL A 27 17.56 21.55 -18.11
N TYR A 28 18.66 21.33 -18.83
CA TYR A 28 18.67 20.43 -19.98
C TYR A 28 18.45 18.97 -19.54
N PRO A 29 17.72 18.13 -20.31
CA PRO A 29 17.48 16.73 -19.94
C PRO A 29 18.75 15.91 -19.69
N THR A 30 19.84 16.22 -20.37
CA THR A 30 21.16 15.59 -20.15
C THR A 30 21.69 15.84 -18.74
N ALA A 31 21.32 16.95 -18.09
CA ALA A 31 21.71 17.27 -16.72
C ALA A 31 21.16 16.25 -15.71
N ILE A 32 19.97 15.68 -15.97
CA ILE A 32 19.33 14.71 -15.08
C ILE A 32 20.14 13.41 -14.99
N TYR A 33 20.73 12.97 -16.09
CA TYR A 33 21.51 11.73 -16.15
C TYR A 33 22.83 11.76 -15.37
N TRP A 34 23.26 12.93 -14.89
CA TRP A 34 24.38 13.03 -13.95
C TRP A 34 24.00 12.62 -12.52
N TYR A 35 22.71 12.66 -12.19
CA TYR A 35 22.19 12.37 -10.86
C TYR A 35 21.50 11.01 -10.77
N VAL A 36 20.96 10.51 -11.88
CA VAL A 36 20.30 9.21 -11.95
C VAL A 36 20.72 8.49 -13.23
N THR A 37 21.05 7.21 -13.11
CA THR A 37 21.44 6.36 -14.24
C THR A 37 20.24 5.92 -15.08
N SER A 38 19.05 5.86 -14.48
CA SER A 38 17.83 5.42 -15.15
C SER A 38 16.55 6.05 -14.57
N ARG A 39 15.44 5.91 -15.30
CA ARG A 39 14.10 6.26 -14.79
C ARG A 39 13.74 5.40 -13.58
N ASP A 40 14.11 4.13 -13.58
CA ASP A 40 13.75 3.20 -12.50
C ASP A 40 14.48 3.51 -11.20
N GLU A 41 15.77 3.88 -11.27
CA GLU A 41 16.52 4.39 -10.12
C GLU A 41 15.88 5.65 -9.54
N LEU A 42 15.45 6.58 -10.39
CA LEU A 42 14.75 7.78 -9.93
C LEU A 42 13.44 7.41 -9.19
N LEU A 43 12.71 6.40 -9.66
CA LEU A 43 11.45 5.99 -9.04
C LEU A 43 11.66 5.32 -7.69
N VAL A 44 12.73 4.53 -7.53
CA VAL A 44 13.14 3.97 -6.23
C VAL A 44 13.33 5.09 -5.21
N GLU A 45 14.10 6.11 -5.56
CA GLU A 45 14.38 7.25 -4.68
C GLU A 45 13.12 8.07 -4.36
N VAL A 46 12.23 8.25 -5.35
CA VAL A 46 10.94 8.92 -5.14
C VAL A 46 10.08 8.15 -4.15
N ILE A 47 10.01 6.82 -4.25
CA ILE A 47 9.22 5.98 -3.35
C ILE A 47 9.80 6.00 -1.94
N THR A 48 11.12 5.86 -1.81
CA THR A 48 11.83 5.98 -0.53
C THR A 48 11.47 7.30 0.16
N ARG A 49 11.46 8.41 -0.59
CA ARG A 49 11.11 9.73 -0.05
C ARG A 49 9.62 9.89 0.27
N ALA A 50 8.73 9.31 -0.55
CA ALA A 50 7.28 9.34 -0.31
C ALA A 50 6.90 8.57 0.96
N LEU A 51 7.49 7.38 1.16
CA LEU A 51 7.28 6.54 2.33
C LEU A 51 7.88 7.18 3.60
N GLY A 52 9.08 7.75 3.49
CA GLY A 52 9.77 8.36 4.62
C GLY A 52 10.10 7.35 5.73
N ASP A 53 10.20 7.82 6.98
CA ASP A 53 10.41 6.93 8.12
C ASP A 53 9.08 6.29 8.57
N LEU A 54 8.96 5.00 8.28
CA LEU A 54 7.81 4.18 8.62
C LEU A 54 7.95 3.47 9.96
N ILE A 55 9.16 3.42 10.53
CA ILE A 55 9.48 2.53 11.64
C ILE A 55 8.87 3.14 12.92
N PRO A 56 7.96 2.43 13.60
CA PRO A 56 7.48 2.87 14.90
C PRO A 56 8.62 2.87 15.92
N GLY A 57 8.54 3.77 16.90
CA GLY A 57 9.48 3.78 18.02
C GLY A 57 9.48 2.46 18.80
N PRO A 58 10.51 2.20 19.62
CA PRO A 58 10.59 0.98 20.41
C PRO A 58 9.39 0.88 21.36
N LEU A 59 8.70 -0.25 21.34
CA LEU A 59 7.58 -0.54 22.24
C LEU A 59 8.03 -1.46 23.39
N PRO A 60 7.35 -1.39 24.56
CA PRO A 60 7.57 -2.33 25.65
C PRO A 60 7.44 -3.78 25.20
N ALA A 61 8.22 -4.67 25.83
CA ALA A 61 8.15 -6.12 25.57
C ALA A 61 6.71 -6.63 25.67
N GLY A 62 6.33 -7.52 24.74
CA GLY A 62 4.98 -8.09 24.66
C GLY A 62 3.95 -7.25 23.89
N ARG A 63 4.30 -6.04 23.41
CA ARG A 63 3.39 -5.18 22.60
C ARG A 63 3.64 -5.25 21.10
N TRP A 64 4.11 -6.41 20.61
CA TRP A 64 4.40 -6.63 19.19
C TRP A 64 3.19 -6.33 18.28
N ARG A 65 1.97 -6.62 18.76
CA ARG A 65 0.73 -6.39 18.03
C ARG A 65 0.50 -4.89 17.76
N ASP A 66 0.69 -4.08 18.78
CA ASP A 66 0.55 -2.62 18.67
C ASP A 66 1.63 -2.04 17.75
N TRP A 67 2.84 -2.61 17.79
CA TRP A 67 3.93 -2.19 16.90
C TRP A 67 3.60 -2.44 15.43
N LEU A 68 3.14 -3.66 15.09
CA LEU A 68 2.75 -3.98 13.71
C LEU A 68 1.54 -3.15 13.27
N LYS A 69 0.57 -2.92 14.15
CA LYS A 69 -0.59 -2.06 13.87
C LYS A 69 -0.14 -0.64 13.52
N GLU A 70 0.73 -0.03 14.34
CA GLU A 70 1.26 1.30 14.05
C GLU A 70 2.08 1.34 12.76
N LEU A 71 2.88 0.31 12.48
CA LEU A 71 3.63 0.19 11.22
C LEU A 71 2.68 0.22 10.01
N PHE A 72 1.61 -0.58 10.02
CA PHE A 72 0.62 -0.61 8.95
C PHE A 72 -0.06 0.75 8.75
N HIS A 73 -0.44 1.42 9.85
CA HIS A 73 -1.03 2.76 9.76
C HIS A 73 -0.03 3.80 9.23
N ARG A 74 1.24 3.75 9.64
CA ARG A 74 2.30 4.62 9.10
C ARG A 74 2.46 4.44 7.60
N TYR A 75 2.53 3.20 7.14
CA TYR A 75 2.63 2.86 5.73
C TYR A 75 1.45 3.42 4.94
N ARG A 76 0.21 3.13 5.40
CA ARG A 76 -0.99 3.65 4.77
C ARG A 76 -1.02 5.17 4.72
N ARG A 77 -0.70 5.87 5.82
CA ARG A 77 -0.64 7.33 5.87
C ARG A 77 0.40 7.90 4.90
N ALA A 78 1.55 7.24 4.75
CA ALA A 78 2.57 7.68 3.82
C ALA A 78 2.13 7.56 2.37
N VAL A 79 1.51 6.44 1.98
CA VAL A 79 0.96 6.27 0.64
C VAL A 79 -0.22 7.22 0.40
N ALA A 80 -1.07 7.45 1.40
CA ALA A 80 -2.19 8.38 1.29
C ALA A 80 -1.76 9.84 1.01
N ARG A 81 -0.56 10.24 1.43
CA ARG A 81 0.02 11.56 1.10
C ARG A 81 0.41 11.67 -0.38
N HIS A 82 0.78 10.56 -1.01
CA HIS A 82 1.26 10.49 -2.38
C HIS A 82 0.58 9.33 -3.14
N PRO A 83 -0.75 9.33 -3.31
CA PRO A 83 -1.49 8.14 -3.74
C PRO A 83 -1.07 7.65 -5.15
N ASN A 84 -0.58 8.54 -6.00
CA ASN A 84 -0.11 8.20 -7.34
C ASN A 84 1.21 7.39 -7.36
N VAL A 85 1.85 7.18 -6.20
CA VAL A 85 2.98 6.24 -6.08
C VAL A 85 2.52 4.80 -5.86
N ALA A 86 1.25 4.58 -5.47
CA ALA A 86 0.76 3.24 -5.14
C ALA A 86 0.92 2.21 -6.27
N PRO A 87 0.68 2.54 -7.57
CA PRO A 87 0.93 1.60 -8.67
C PRO A 87 2.40 1.15 -8.80
N LEU A 88 3.34 1.89 -8.23
CA LEU A 88 4.77 1.58 -8.27
C LEU A 88 5.21 0.61 -7.18
N LEU A 89 4.44 0.50 -6.09
CA LEU A 89 4.87 -0.25 -4.91
C LEU A 89 5.00 -1.74 -5.23
N GLY A 90 4.06 -2.30 -5.99
CA GLY A 90 4.08 -3.71 -6.38
C GLY A 90 5.29 -4.13 -7.21
N SER A 91 5.65 -3.34 -8.25
CA SER A 91 6.79 -3.65 -9.11
C SER A 91 8.13 -3.52 -8.38
N GLN A 92 8.22 -2.58 -7.44
CA GLN A 92 9.44 -2.29 -6.67
C GLN A 92 9.72 -3.30 -5.56
N ILE A 93 8.66 -3.92 -5.01
CA ILE A 93 8.80 -5.01 -4.05
C ILE A 93 9.35 -6.27 -4.72
N ILE A 94 8.89 -6.56 -5.94
CA ILE A 94 9.35 -7.74 -6.70
C ILE A 94 10.80 -7.54 -7.19
N SER A 95 11.19 -6.32 -7.56
CA SER A 95 12.55 -6.03 -8.03
C SER A 95 13.60 -5.93 -6.91
N ASN A 96 13.17 -5.92 -5.63
CA ASN A 96 14.00 -5.61 -4.46
C ASN A 96 14.75 -4.27 -4.53
N ALA A 97 14.46 -3.42 -5.51
CA ALA A 97 15.26 -2.22 -5.75
C ALA A 97 15.09 -1.17 -4.65
N SER A 98 14.03 -1.27 -3.84
CA SER A 98 13.73 -0.39 -2.70
C SER A 98 13.94 -1.07 -1.33
N MET A 99 14.77 -2.13 -1.26
CA MET A 99 14.98 -2.86 0.00
C MET A 99 15.59 -1.96 1.09
N ASN A 100 14.83 -1.75 2.17
CA ASN A 100 15.28 -1.00 3.35
C ASN A 100 15.69 -1.99 4.47
N PRO A 101 17.00 -2.22 4.71
CA PRO A 101 17.45 -3.20 5.69
C PRO A 101 17.02 -2.88 7.12
N VAL A 102 16.86 -1.59 7.46
CA VAL A 102 16.40 -1.16 8.79
C VAL A 102 14.95 -1.58 9.01
N MET A 103 14.11 -1.48 7.98
CA MET A 103 12.72 -1.89 8.03
C MET A 103 12.60 -3.42 8.19
N VAL A 104 13.38 -4.18 7.40
CA VAL A 104 13.44 -5.64 7.47
C VAL A 104 13.85 -6.09 8.88
N GLU A 105 14.94 -5.53 9.40
CA GLU A 105 15.46 -5.83 10.74
C GLU A 105 14.42 -5.52 11.82
N ALA A 106 13.71 -4.39 11.74
CA ALA A 106 12.72 -3.99 12.74
C ALA A 106 11.50 -4.93 12.76
N VAL A 107 11.02 -5.38 11.59
CA VAL A 107 9.94 -6.38 11.51
C VAL A 107 10.42 -7.71 12.06
N LEU A 108 11.60 -8.20 11.66
CA LEU A 108 12.15 -9.46 12.16
C LEU A 108 12.33 -9.44 13.68
N ARG A 109 12.87 -8.36 14.25
CA ARG A 109 12.99 -8.19 15.70
C ARG A 109 11.64 -8.25 16.40
N THR A 110 10.63 -7.60 15.83
CA THR A 110 9.28 -7.60 16.39
C THR A 110 8.68 -9.01 16.37
N LEU A 111 8.79 -9.73 15.26
CA LEU A 111 8.28 -11.11 15.13
C LEU A 111 9.02 -12.09 16.05
N LEU A 112 10.36 -11.99 16.14
CA LEU A 112 11.16 -12.80 17.07
C LEU A 112 10.78 -12.52 18.53
N SER A 113 10.53 -11.26 18.89
CA SER A 113 10.09 -10.88 20.24
C SER A 113 8.69 -11.39 20.58
N ALA A 114 7.84 -11.58 19.57
CA ALA A 114 6.51 -12.15 19.72
C ALA A 114 6.55 -13.68 19.95
N GLY A 115 7.63 -14.34 19.55
CA GLY A 115 7.83 -15.78 19.72
C GLY A 115 7.89 -16.57 18.40
N PHE A 116 7.71 -15.93 17.24
CA PHE A 116 7.85 -16.59 15.94
C PHE A 116 9.32 -16.96 15.68
N LYS A 117 9.59 -18.24 15.39
CA LYS A 117 10.94 -18.80 15.24
C LYS A 117 10.96 -19.82 14.10
N SER A 118 12.16 -20.27 13.74
CA SER A 118 12.36 -21.34 12.74
C SER A 118 11.77 -21.00 11.38
N GLU A 119 11.29 -22.00 10.63
CA GLU A 119 10.75 -21.84 9.27
C GLU A 119 9.48 -20.96 9.22
N GLU A 120 8.68 -20.94 10.29
CA GLU A 120 7.47 -20.11 10.41
C GLU A 120 7.78 -18.60 10.35
N LEU A 121 8.96 -18.17 10.78
CA LEU A 121 9.32 -16.75 10.78
C LEU A 121 9.21 -16.12 9.39
N ILE A 122 9.64 -16.85 8.34
CA ILE A 122 9.60 -16.34 6.96
C ILE A 122 8.15 -16.28 6.45
N HIS A 123 7.32 -17.27 6.77
CA HIS A 123 5.91 -17.29 6.38
C HIS A 123 5.12 -16.15 7.03
N VAL A 124 5.35 -15.90 8.31
CA VAL A 124 4.75 -14.79 9.05
C VAL A 124 5.27 -13.45 8.55
N TYR A 125 6.58 -13.33 8.28
CA TYR A 125 7.17 -12.14 7.68
C TYR A 125 6.49 -11.80 6.34
N ASN A 126 6.39 -12.77 5.44
CA ASN A 126 5.72 -12.58 4.14
C ASN A 126 4.25 -12.17 4.32
N THR A 127 3.55 -12.77 5.28
CA THR A 127 2.17 -12.41 5.61
C THR A 127 2.06 -10.93 6.04
N VAL A 128 2.95 -10.46 6.91
CA VAL A 128 3.00 -9.07 7.37
C VAL A 128 3.29 -8.11 6.20
N ILE A 129 4.28 -8.42 5.36
CA ILE A 129 4.65 -7.57 4.23
C ILE A 129 3.53 -7.51 3.20
N THR A 130 2.98 -8.66 2.80
CA THR A 130 1.86 -8.72 1.86
C THR A 130 0.63 -8.00 2.42
N ALA A 131 0.38 -8.10 3.73
CA ALA A 131 -0.74 -7.41 4.34
C ALA A 131 -0.58 -5.88 4.32
N MET A 132 0.60 -5.40 4.70
CA MET A 132 0.92 -3.98 4.67
C MET A 132 0.76 -3.39 3.26
N VAL A 133 1.29 -4.07 2.26
CA VAL A 133 1.40 -3.56 0.89
C VAL A 133 0.09 -3.77 0.14
N GLY A 134 -0.49 -4.97 0.20
CA GLY A 134 -1.55 -5.41 -0.70
C GLY A 134 -2.82 -4.57 -0.58
N PHE A 135 -3.31 -4.38 0.65
CA PHE A 135 -4.51 -3.57 0.88
C PHE A 135 -4.32 -2.12 0.45
N VAL A 136 -3.20 -1.52 0.84
CA VAL A 136 -2.89 -0.11 0.56
C VAL A 136 -2.68 0.11 -0.94
N THR A 137 -2.06 -0.85 -1.64
CA THR A 137 -1.93 -0.81 -3.09
C THR A 137 -3.30 -0.79 -3.74
N LEU A 138 -4.19 -1.71 -3.37
CA LEU A 138 -5.55 -1.75 -3.93
C LEU A 138 -6.37 -0.51 -3.57
N GLU A 139 -6.18 0.07 -2.39
CA GLU A 139 -6.89 1.28 -1.96
C GLU A 139 -6.49 2.51 -2.78
N PHE A 140 -5.21 2.64 -3.12
CA PHE A 140 -4.66 3.84 -3.77
C PHE A 140 -4.25 3.65 -5.23
N ALA A 141 -4.39 2.45 -5.83
CA ALA A 141 -4.09 2.17 -7.24
C ALA A 141 -5.03 2.86 -8.25
N GLY A 142 -5.53 4.06 -7.93
CA GLY A 142 -6.39 4.84 -8.80
C GLY A 142 -5.69 5.30 -10.09
N HIS A 143 -6.51 5.43 -11.12
CA HIS A 143 -6.15 5.97 -12.43
C HIS A 143 -5.99 7.50 -12.39
N GLY A 144 -5.42 8.10 -13.44
CA GLY A 144 -5.20 9.55 -13.56
C GLY A 144 -6.50 10.38 -13.42
N ALA A 145 -6.39 11.70 -13.24
CA ALA A 145 -7.56 12.54 -12.96
C ALA A 145 -8.68 12.43 -13.99
N ASP A 146 -8.35 12.49 -15.27
CA ASP A 146 -9.32 12.44 -16.36
C ASP A 146 -9.97 11.06 -16.51
N GLU A 147 -9.22 9.99 -16.24
CA GLU A 147 -9.73 8.61 -16.30
C GLU A 147 -10.70 8.30 -15.16
N ARG A 148 -10.67 9.04 -14.04
CA ARG A 148 -11.54 8.81 -12.87
C ARG A 148 -12.98 9.21 -13.11
N ASP A 149 -13.23 10.35 -13.74
CA ASP A 149 -14.58 10.88 -13.96
C ASP A 149 -15.34 10.03 -14.98
N GLU A 150 -14.69 9.65 -16.08
CA GLU A 150 -15.31 8.74 -17.07
C GLU A 150 -15.57 7.34 -16.49
N TRP A 151 -14.67 6.85 -15.62
CA TRP A 151 -14.82 5.55 -14.98
C TRP A 151 -15.98 5.53 -13.98
N GLU A 152 -16.19 6.62 -13.23
CA GLU A 152 -17.34 6.81 -12.35
C GLU A 152 -18.67 6.70 -13.10
N ASP A 153 -18.81 7.41 -14.22
CA ASP A 153 -20.04 7.41 -15.00
C ASP A 153 -20.30 6.05 -15.67
N ARG A 154 -19.27 5.42 -16.25
CA ARG A 154 -19.40 4.09 -16.87
C ARG A 154 -19.84 3.01 -15.86
N LEU A 155 -19.25 3.00 -14.66
CA LEU A 155 -19.66 2.04 -13.63
C LEU A 155 -21.09 2.31 -13.16
N ARG A 156 -21.49 3.57 -13.01
CA ARG A 156 -22.85 3.94 -12.60
C ARG A 156 -23.90 3.45 -13.59
N VAL A 157 -23.71 3.72 -14.88
CA VAL A 157 -24.61 3.24 -15.96
C VAL A 157 -24.73 1.71 -15.90
N ARG A 158 -23.61 1.01 -15.81
CA ARG A 158 -23.60 -0.45 -15.71
C ARG A 158 -24.34 -0.98 -14.47
N PHE A 159 -24.36 -0.24 -13.36
CA PHE A 159 -25.14 -0.62 -12.17
C PHE A 159 -26.63 -0.37 -12.33
N GLU A 160 -27.03 0.71 -13.01
CA GLU A 160 -28.44 1.02 -13.28
C GLU A 160 -29.06 -0.01 -14.24
N GLU A 161 -28.25 -0.61 -15.11
CA GLU A 161 -28.66 -1.64 -16.07
C GLU A 161 -28.64 -3.07 -15.51
N LEU A 162 -28.25 -3.28 -14.24
CA LEU A 162 -28.23 -4.62 -13.64
C LEU A 162 -29.65 -5.18 -13.47
N ASP A 163 -29.86 -6.39 -14.00
CA ASP A 163 -31.07 -7.15 -13.74
C ASP A 163 -31.16 -7.54 -12.25
N ARG A 164 -32.25 -7.12 -11.60
CA ARG A 164 -32.49 -7.38 -10.18
C ARG A 164 -32.84 -8.83 -9.90
N ASP A 165 -33.42 -9.52 -10.87
CA ASP A 165 -33.80 -10.92 -10.73
C ASP A 165 -32.57 -11.83 -10.88
N GLU A 166 -31.60 -11.43 -11.72
CA GLU A 166 -30.33 -12.15 -11.87
C GLU A 166 -29.32 -11.82 -10.75
N PHE A 167 -29.26 -10.55 -10.29
CA PHE A 167 -28.29 -10.08 -9.30
C PHE A 167 -28.92 -9.42 -8.04
N PRO A 168 -29.79 -10.12 -7.30
CA PRO A 168 -30.57 -9.51 -6.21
C PRO A 168 -29.69 -8.97 -5.08
N LEU A 169 -28.67 -9.73 -4.64
CA LEU A 169 -27.78 -9.34 -3.54
C LEU A 169 -26.89 -8.14 -3.88
N LEU A 170 -26.41 -8.09 -5.13
CA LEU A 170 -25.56 -7.01 -5.61
C LEU A 170 -26.37 -5.72 -5.69
N THR A 171 -27.57 -5.77 -6.27
CA THR A 171 -28.45 -4.61 -6.40
C THR A 171 -28.96 -4.11 -5.04
N GLU A 172 -29.31 -5.01 -4.11
CA GLU A 172 -29.73 -4.65 -2.74
C GLU A 172 -28.62 -3.92 -1.96
N ASN A 173 -27.37 -4.38 -2.11
CA ASN A 173 -26.24 -3.80 -1.38
C ASN A 173 -25.52 -2.69 -2.15
N MET A 174 -25.92 -2.39 -3.39
CA MET A 174 -25.18 -1.50 -4.29
C MET A 174 -24.94 -0.12 -3.70
N THR A 175 -25.93 0.49 -3.06
CA THR A 175 -25.79 1.81 -2.43
C THR A 175 -24.71 1.83 -1.34
N ARG A 176 -24.52 0.71 -0.63
CA ARG A 176 -23.50 0.57 0.42
C ARG A 176 -22.13 0.19 -0.15
N MET A 177 -22.09 -0.59 -1.23
CA MET A 177 -20.84 -1.04 -1.85
C MET A 177 -20.21 0.01 -2.75
N SER A 178 -21.04 0.82 -3.41
CA SER A 178 -20.67 1.92 -4.29
C SER A 178 -19.57 2.80 -3.70
N ASN A 179 -18.41 2.81 -4.36
CA ASN A 179 -17.22 3.55 -3.95
C ASN A 179 -16.69 3.22 -2.54
N GLN A 180 -17.07 2.06 -1.98
CA GLN A 180 -16.64 1.56 -0.66
C GLN A 180 -16.14 0.11 -0.69
N ALA A 181 -16.45 -0.65 -1.74
CA ALA A 181 -15.86 -1.97 -1.99
C ALA A 181 -14.86 -1.89 -3.14
N PHE A 182 -13.74 -2.61 -3.04
CA PHE A 182 -12.63 -2.55 -4.01
C PHE A 182 -13.07 -2.74 -5.46
N ILE A 183 -13.97 -3.70 -5.72
CA ILE A 183 -14.41 -4.08 -7.07
C ILE A 183 -15.27 -3.00 -7.74
N VAL A 184 -15.97 -2.18 -6.95
CA VAL A 184 -16.91 -1.16 -7.42
C VAL A 184 -16.48 0.23 -6.97
N ARG A 185 -15.17 0.48 -7.04
CA ARG A 185 -14.53 1.74 -6.65
C ARG A 185 -14.12 2.54 -7.88
N TRP A 186 -14.32 3.85 -7.83
CA TRP A 186 -13.97 4.77 -8.92
C TRP A 186 -13.17 5.99 -8.46
N LYS A 187 -13.22 6.32 -7.16
CA LYS A 187 -12.31 7.31 -6.58
C LYS A 187 -11.26 6.57 -5.77
N GLY A 188 -9.97 6.72 -6.12
CA GLY A 188 -8.87 6.23 -5.27
C GLY A 188 -9.06 6.66 -3.82
N GLY A 189 -8.44 5.97 -2.85
CA GLY A 189 -8.56 6.07 -1.39
C GLY A 189 -8.89 7.43 -0.72
N THR A 190 -8.74 8.56 -1.42
CA THR A 190 -8.86 9.93 -0.92
C THR A 190 -10.29 10.46 -0.73
N ASN A 191 -11.26 10.12 -1.61
CA ASN A 191 -12.63 10.67 -1.49
C ASN A 191 -13.54 9.83 -0.56
N ARG A 192 -13.20 8.56 -0.35
CA ARG A 192 -13.80 7.68 0.67
C ARG A 192 -12.76 6.69 1.18
N ALA A 193 -12.00 7.10 2.19
CA ALA A 193 -10.98 6.25 2.81
C ALA A 193 -11.58 4.93 3.31
N LEU A 194 -10.89 3.81 3.07
CA LEU A 194 -11.27 2.49 3.57
C LEU A 194 -10.69 2.24 4.97
N GLU A 195 -10.55 3.28 5.79
CA GLU A 195 -9.88 3.19 7.08
C GLU A 195 -10.49 2.12 7.98
N GLN A 196 -11.81 2.05 8.10
CA GLN A 196 -12.48 1.01 8.88
C GLN A 196 -12.24 -0.40 8.32
N SER A 197 -12.26 -0.56 6.99
CA SER A 197 -11.96 -1.84 6.34
C SER A 197 -10.49 -2.23 6.53
N PHE A 198 -9.58 -1.26 6.53
CA PHE A 198 -8.16 -1.45 6.78
C PHE A 198 -7.91 -1.87 8.24
N ASP A 199 -8.54 -1.20 9.20
CA ASP A 199 -8.45 -1.56 10.62
C ASP A 199 -8.95 -2.98 10.86
N ARG A 200 -10.10 -3.32 10.25
CA ARG A 200 -10.67 -4.66 10.33
C ARG A 200 -9.73 -5.70 9.70
N TYR A 201 -9.13 -5.37 8.57
CA TYR A 201 -8.17 -6.22 7.88
C TYR A 201 -6.92 -6.49 8.75
N ILE A 202 -6.34 -5.44 9.33
CA ILE A 202 -5.20 -5.55 10.24
C ILE A 202 -5.54 -6.41 11.45
N ASP A 203 -6.69 -6.16 12.09
CA ASP A 203 -7.07 -6.93 13.27
C ASP A 203 -7.25 -8.42 12.93
N VAL A 204 -7.84 -8.77 11.77
CA VAL A 204 -7.94 -10.17 11.32
C VAL A 204 -6.56 -10.81 11.10
N VAL A 205 -5.62 -10.11 10.46
CA VAL A 205 -4.26 -10.61 10.25
C VAL A 205 -3.57 -10.83 11.60
N LEU A 206 -3.59 -9.83 12.48
CA LEU A 206 -2.92 -9.89 13.77
C LEU A 206 -3.54 -10.91 14.73
N ASP A 207 -4.86 -11.08 14.72
CA ASP A 207 -5.56 -12.11 15.48
C ASP A 207 -5.19 -13.51 14.99
N GLY A 208 -5.04 -13.69 13.67
CA GLY A 208 -4.56 -14.95 13.07
C GLY A 208 -3.15 -15.31 13.56
N LEU A 209 -2.23 -14.35 13.51
CA LEU A 209 -0.86 -14.50 14.03
C LEU A 209 -0.85 -14.82 15.55
N GLN A 210 -1.68 -14.12 16.33
CA GLN A 210 -1.80 -14.35 17.77
C GLN A 210 -2.29 -15.77 18.10
N ARG A 211 -3.22 -16.33 17.30
CA ARG A 211 -3.71 -17.70 17.49
C ARG A 211 -2.65 -18.75 17.16
N GLN A 212 -1.83 -18.53 16.13
CA GLN A 212 -0.71 -19.42 15.81
C GLN A 212 0.26 -19.55 16.98
N LEU A 213 0.64 -18.42 17.60
CA LEU A 213 1.49 -18.42 18.80
C LEU A 213 0.89 -19.20 19.97
N ALA A 214 -0.44 -19.18 20.13
CA ALA A 214 -1.12 -19.92 21.18
C ALA A 214 -1.16 -21.43 20.91
N GLY A 215 -1.39 -21.84 19.65
CA GLY A 215 -1.42 -23.26 19.25
C GLY A 215 -0.05 -23.94 19.36
N ASP A 216 1.03 -23.22 19.07
CA ASP A 216 2.39 -23.73 19.21
C ASP A 216 2.76 -23.98 20.68
N ALA A 217 2.28 -23.12 21.59
CA ALA A 217 2.51 -23.25 23.03
C ALA A 217 1.76 -24.44 23.66
N GLU A 218 0.64 -24.87 23.06
CA GLU A 218 -0.09 -26.07 23.49
C GLU A 218 0.55 -27.35 22.94
N THR A 219 1.05 -27.32 21.70
CA THR A 219 1.71 -28.46 21.06
C THR A 219 3.06 -28.80 21.72
N GLN A 220 3.79 -27.80 22.23
CA GLN A 220 5.06 -28.02 22.97
C GLN A 220 4.88 -28.53 24.41
N LYS A 221 3.65 -28.59 24.94
CA LYS A 221 3.35 -29.08 26.29
C LYS A 221 2.86 -30.54 26.31
N GLN A 222 2.63 -31.16 25.16
CA GLN A 222 2.28 -32.58 25.00
C GLN A 222 3.52 -33.39 24.64
#